data_AF-A0A530LQ30-F1
#
_entry.id   AF-A0A530LQ30-F1
#
_cell.length_a   1.000
_cell.length_b   1.000
_cell.length_c   1.000
_cell.angle_alpha   90.00
_cell.angle_beta   90.00
_cell.angle_gamma   90.00
#
_symmetry.space_group_name_H-M   'P 1'
#
loop_
_entity.id
_entity.type
_entity.pdbx_description
1 polymer ?
#
loop_
_entity_poly.entity_id
_entity_poly.type
_entity_poly.pdbx_seq_one_letter_code
_entity_poly.pdbx_strand_id
1 'polypeptide(L)'
;VTENCASKEAAASLVWFLTNEDSQKLEAASGPLPTRTAVWDWDIQQAASDPYKKEVLAAFQEEAKHAFAVPQTPEWIEISNAVYPELQAAILGDKTSKQALDDAAAKATQILEDAGKL
;
A
#
# COMPACT_ATOMS: atom_id res chain seq x y z
N VAL A 1 11.47 10.43 9.26
CA VAL A 1 12.65 11.09 9.88
C VAL A 1 13.55 9.98 10.40
N THR A 2 14.82 9.93 10.00
CA THR A 2 15.74 8.86 10.46
C THR A 2 16.20 9.12 11.90
N GLU A 3 16.58 8.06 12.62
CA GLU A 3 16.98 8.15 14.03
C GLU A 3 18.20 9.05 14.25
N ASN A 4 19.17 8.95 13.34
CA ASN A 4 20.43 9.70 13.36
C ASN A 4 20.35 11.05 12.63
N CYS A 5 19.15 11.56 12.33
CA CYS A 5 18.97 12.86 11.71
C CYS A 5 19.48 13.98 12.65
N ALA A 6 20.42 14.80 12.17
CA ALA A 6 21.05 15.85 12.96
C ALA A 6 20.08 16.98 13.37
N SER A 7 19.01 17.22 12.60
CA SER A 7 17.95 18.18 12.94
C SER A 7 16.58 17.59 12.65
N LYS A 8 16.00 16.96 13.67
CA LYS A 8 14.70 16.28 13.56
C LYS A 8 13.56 17.28 13.38
N GLU A 9 13.70 18.48 13.94
CA GLU A 9 12.72 19.57 13.82
C GLU A 9 12.62 20.05 12.37
N ALA A 10 13.75 20.30 11.71
CA ALA A 10 13.76 20.68 10.30
C ALA A 10 13.21 19.57 9.41
N ALA A 11 13.58 18.31 9.67
CA ALA A 11 13.05 17.16 8.95
C ALA A 11 11.53 17.00 9.14
N ALA A 12 11.02 17.19 10.36
CA ALA A 12 9.59 17.15 10.65
C ALA A 12 8.84 18.30 9.96
N SER A 13 9.42 19.50 9.93
CA SER A 13 8.87 20.66 9.21
C SER A 13 8.77 20.40 7.71
N LEU A 14 9.78 19.76 7.11
CA LEU A 14 9.72 19.34 5.71
C LEU A 14 8.61 18.31 5.47
N VAL A 15 8.48 17.29 6.32
CA VAL A 15 7.38 16.32 6.22
C VAL A 15 6.03 17.03 6.30
N TRP A 16 5.87 17.98 7.23
CA TRP A 16 4.65 18.77 7.33
C TRP A 16 4.35 19.54 6.05
N PHE A 17 5.35 20.19 5.47
CA PHE A 17 5.20 20.90 4.20
C PHE A 17 4.80 19.97 3.06
N LEU A 18 5.53 18.87 2.86
CA LEU A 18 5.28 17.92 1.78
C LEU A 18 3.93 17.20 1.90
N THR A 19 3.42 17.06 3.12
CA THR A 19 2.17 16.36 3.39
C THR A 19 1.01 17.30 3.71
N ASN A 20 1.15 18.62 3.56
CA ASN A 20 0.03 19.55 3.74
C ASN A 20 -0.99 19.43 2.59
N GLU A 21 -2.12 20.13 2.69
CA GLU A 21 -3.19 20.06 1.71
C GLU A 21 -2.77 20.57 0.32
N ASP A 22 -2.04 21.69 0.24
CA ASP A 22 -1.63 22.29 -1.03
C ASP A 22 -0.59 21.42 -1.75
N SER A 23 0.38 20.88 -1.02
CA SER A 23 1.35 19.92 -1.55
C SER A 23 0.67 18.64 -2.02
N GLN A 24 -0.34 18.15 -1.30
CA GLN A 24 -1.12 16.99 -1.74
C GLN A 24 -1.93 17.25 -3.01
N LYS A 25 -2.47 18.46 -3.20
CA LYS A 25 -3.13 18.84 -4.47
C LYS A 25 -2.13 18.84 -5.64
N LEU A 26 -0.90 19.33 -5.41
CA LEU A 26 0.16 19.31 -6.42
C LEU A 26 0.57 17.88 -6.78
N GLU A 27 0.74 17.00 -5.78
CA GLU A 27 1.03 15.59 -6.01
C GLU A 27 -0.12 14.89 -6.75
N ALA A 28 -1.37 15.06 -6.30
CA ALA A 28 -2.55 14.43 -6.91
C ALA A 28 -2.75 14.81 -8.38
N ALA A 29 -2.44 16.06 -8.75
CA ALA A 29 -2.46 16.51 -10.14
C ALA A 29 -1.52 15.69 -11.05
N SER A 30 -0.49 15.06 -10.47
CA SER A 30 0.50 14.24 -11.17
C SER A 30 0.19 12.74 -11.19
N GLY A 31 -0.92 12.30 -10.58
CA GLY A 31 -1.41 10.91 -10.63
C GLY A 31 -1.42 10.11 -9.31
N PRO A 32 -0.53 10.37 -8.31
CA PRO A 32 -0.65 9.75 -6.99
C PRO A 32 -2.03 9.96 -6.34
N LEU A 33 -2.56 8.91 -5.70
CA LEU A 33 -3.84 9.01 -5.00
C LEU A 33 -3.69 9.84 -3.71
N PRO A 34 -4.64 10.74 -3.38
CA PRO A 34 -4.54 11.55 -2.18
C PRO A 34 -4.58 10.72 -0.89
N THR A 35 -3.67 10.99 0.04
CA THR A 35 -3.74 10.37 1.39
C THR A 35 -4.54 11.21 2.39
N ARG A 36 -4.84 12.47 2.05
CA ARG A 36 -5.76 13.34 2.81
C ARG A 36 -7.16 13.25 2.23
N THR A 37 -8.14 12.87 3.06
CA THR A 37 -9.55 12.78 2.66
C THR A 37 -10.07 14.07 2.01
N ALA A 38 -9.65 15.24 2.52
CA ALA A 38 -10.09 16.54 2.01
C ALA A 38 -9.63 16.87 0.57
N VAL A 39 -8.63 16.16 0.03
CA VAL A 39 -8.06 16.45 -1.31
C VAL A 39 -8.79 15.65 -2.41
N TRP A 40 -9.49 14.58 -2.06
CA TRP A 40 -10.19 13.73 -3.02
C TRP A 40 -11.24 14.48 -3.83
N ASP A 41 -12.11 15.24 -3.17
CA ASP A 41 -13.19 15.98 -3.85
C ASP A 41 -12.61 17.01 -4.83
N TRP A 42 -11.50 17.64 -4.46
CA TRP A 42 -10.78 18.57 -5.33
C TRP A 42 -10.21 17.88 -6.57
N ASP A 43 -9.57 16.71 -6.42
CA ASP A 43 -8.95 15.98 -7.52
C ASP A 43 -10.01 15.41 -8.49
N ILE A 44 -11.10 14.86 -7.95
CA ILE A 44 -12.26 14.42 -8.74
C ILE A 44 -12.86 15.59 -9.53
N GLN A 45 -12.91 16.78 -8.94
CA GLN A 45 -13.34 17.99 -9.64
C GLN A 45 -12.38 18.38 -10.78
N GLN A 46 -11.06 18.24 -10.59
CA GLN A 46 -10.09 18.52 -11.66
C GLN A 46 -10.24 17.55 -12.84
N ALA A 47 -10.74 16.34 -12.59
CA ALA A 47 -11.03 15.35 -13.63
C ALA A 47 -12.38 15.57 -14.35
N ALA A 48 -13.11 16.68 -14.12
CA ALA A 48 -14.46 16.85 -14.67
C ALA A 48 -14.56 16.78 -16.20
N SER A 49 -13.50 17.15 -16.94
CA SER A 49 -13.44 17.05 -18.40
C SER A 49 -13.02 15.68 -18.92
N ASP A 50 -12.64 14.76 -18.04
CA ASP A 50 -12.20 13.40 -18.35
C ASP A 50 -13.09 12.39 -17.60
N PRO A 51 -14.17 11.89 -18.24
CA PRO A 51 -15.10 10.97 -17.61
C PRO A 51 -14.43 9.70 -17.07
N TYR A 52 -13.42 9.17 -17.77
CA TYR A 52 -12.71 7.97 -17.35
C TYR A 52 -11.88 8.25 -16.09
N LYS A 53 -11.07 9.32 -16.09
CA LYS A 53 -10.30 9.69 -14.90
C LYS A 53 -11.22 9.94 -13.70
N LYS A 54 -12.34 10.63 -13.91
CA LYS A 54 -13.32 10.88 -12.84
C LYS A 54 -13.89 9.59 -12.26
N GLU A 55 -14.26 8.63 -13.10
CA GLU A 55 -14.76 7.32 -12.68
C GLU A 55 -13.69 6.54 -11.88
N VAL A 56 -12.45 6.50 -12.39
CA VAL A 56 -11.32 5.84 -11.73
C VAL A 56 -11.06 6.45 -10.35
N LEU A 57 -11.01 7.78 -10.22
CA LEU A 57 -10.80 8.44 -8.93
C LEU A 57 -11.95 8.18 -7.95
N ALA A 58 -13.20 8.18 -8.41
CA ALA A 58 -14.34 7.87 -7.55
C ALA A 58 -14.29 6.40 -7.06
N ALA A 59 -13.89 5.47 -7.92
CA ALA A 59 -13.70 4.07 -7.54
C ALA A 59 -12.60 3.90 -6.49
N PHE A 60 -11.44 4.54 -6.67
CA PHE A 60 -10.36 4.51 -5.67
C PHE A 60 -10.74 5.20 -4.35
N GLN A 61 -11.54 6.27 -4.39
CA GLN A 61 -12.05 6.92 -3.17
C GLN A 61 -12.95 5.98 -2.36
N GLU A 62 -13.76 5.15 -3.04
CA GLU A 62 -14.58 4.13 -2.40
C GLU A 62 -13.73 2.98 -1.87
N GLU A 63 -12.80 2.45 -2.68
CA GLU A 63 -11.89 1.37 -2.28
C GLU A 63 -11.07 1.74 -1.03
N ALA A 64 -10.60 2.98 -0.92
CA ALA A 64 -9.83 3.46 0.21
C ALA A 64 -10.54 3.30 1.57
N LYS A 65 -11.88 3.21 1.59
CA LYS A 65 -12.68 2.95 2.81
C LYS A 65 -12.57 1.49 3.30
N HIS A 66 -12.17 0.60 2.40
CA HIS A 66 -12.06 -0.84 2.63
C HIS A 66 -10.61 -1.35 2.59
N ALA A 67 -9.65 -0.46 2.37
CA ALA A 67 -8.24 -0.80 2.42
C ALA A 67 -7.81 -1.13 3.85
N PHE A 68 -7.04 -2.21 4.00
CA PHE A 68 -6.44 -2.59 5.27
C PHE A 68 -4.93 -2.50 5.15
N ALA A 69 -4.28 -1.99 6.20
CA ALA A 69 -2.83 -2.07 6.29
C ALA A 69 -2.39 -3.53 6.36
N VAL A 70 -1.32 -3.84 5.65
CA VAL A 70 -0.63 -5.13 5.80
C VAL A 70 -0.12 -5.29 7.25
N PRO A 71 0.13 -6.53 7.71
CA PRO A 71 0.75 -6.78 9.01
C PRO A 71 2.01 -5.93 9.23
N GLN A 72 2.04 -5.20 10.36
CA GLN A 72 3.16 -4.32 10.71
C GLN A 72 4.30 -5.09 11.39
N THR A 73 4.76 -6.15 10.74
CA THR A 73 5.85 -7.02 11.22
C THR A 73 7.05 -6.95 10.26
N PRO A 74 8.30 -6.96 10.75
CA PRO A 74 9.49 -6.93 9.88
C PRO A 74 9.51 -8.03 8.81
N GLU A 75 8.89 -9.17 9.13
CA GLU A 75 8.84 -10.38 8.30
C GLU A 75 7.80 -10.32 7.18
N TRP A 76 6.94 -9.27 7.14
CA TRP A 76 5.85 -9.19 6.16
C TRP A 76 6.35 -9.29 4.72
N ILE A 77 7.48 -8.65 4.39
CA ILE A 77 8.04 -8.70 3.04
C ILE A 77 8.38 -10.14 2.65
N GLU A 78 9.04 -10.89 3.54
CA GLU A 78 9.40 -12.28 3.30
C GLU A 78 8.16 -13.18 3.19
N ILE A 79 7.19 -12.98 4.06
CA ILE A 79 5.90 -13.69 4.02
C ILE A 79 5.20 -13.45 2.68
N SER A 80 5.08 -12.19 2.24
CA SER A 80 4.43 -11.85 0.97
C SER A 80 5.19 -12.43 -0.24
N ASN A 81 6.52 -12.44 -0.21
CA ASN A 81 7.36 -13.05 -1.23
C ASN A 81 7.18 -14.57 -1.32
N ALA A 82 6.93 -15.24 -0.19
CA ALA A 82 6.69 -16.68 -0.16
C ALA A 82 5.34 -17.08 -0.79
N VAL A 83 4.36 -16.17 -0.81
CA VAL A 83 3.02 -16.41 -1.36
C VAL A 83 3.03 -16.42 -2.90
N TYR A 84 3.79 -15.53 -3.55
CA TYR A 84 3.71 -15.35 -5.01
C TYR A 84 4.03 -16.62 -5.83
N PRO A 85 5.09 -17.40 -5.54
CA PRO A 85 5.37 -18.63 -6.28
C PRO A 85 4.24 -19.67 -6.15
N GLU A 86 3.59 -19.71 -4.99
CA GLU A 86 2.48 -20.63 -4.74
C GLU A 86 1.23 -20.25 -5.52
N LEU A 87 0.90 -18.95 -5.55
CA LEU A 87 -0.18 -18.43 -6.40
C LEU A 87 0.09 -18.71 -7.88
N GLN A 88 1.33 -18.51 -8.34
CA GLN A 88 1.72 -18.80 -9.71
C GLN A 88 1.55 -20.29 -10.05
N ALA A 89 1.99 -21.19 -9.17
CA ALA A 89 1.82 -22.63 -9.35
C ALA A 89 0.33 -23.03 -9.41
N ALA A 90 -0.53 -22.38 -8.63
CA ALA A 90 -1.97 -22.60 -8.73
C ALA A 90 -2.56 -22.12 -10.07
N ILE A 91 -2.14 -20.94 -10.55
CA ILE A 91 -2.60 -20.37 -11.83
C ILE A 91 -2.18 -21.24 -13.01
N LEU A 92 -0.96 -21.78 -12.99
CA LEU A 92 -0.43 -22.64 -14.04
C LEU A 92 -0.99 -24.09 -13.98
N GLY A 93 -1.68 -24.43 -12.89
CA GLY A 93 -2.24 -25.77 -12.68
C GLY A 93 -1.27 -26.79 -12.09
N ASP A 94 -0.06 -26.37 -11.70
CA ASP A 94 0.93 -27.22 -11.02
C ASP A 94 0.48 -27.61 -9.60
N LYS A 95 -0.35 -26.77 -8.97
CA LYS A 95 -0.98 -27.00 -7.67
C LYS A 95 -2.48 -26.72 -7.72
N THR A 96 -3.23 -27.38 -6.85
CA THR A 96 -4.60 -26.91 -6.55
C THR A 96 -4.53 -25.62 -5.73
N SER A 97 -5.60 -24.81 -5.76
CA SER A 97 -5.67 -23.60 -4.93
C SER A 97 -5.47 -23.91 -3.45
N LYS A 98 -6.01 -25.04 -2.96
CA LYS A 98 -5.82 -25.46 -1.57
C LYS A 98 -4.35 -25.76 -1.27
N GLN A 99 -3.69 -26.55 -2.11
CA GLN A 99 -2.29 -26.91 -1.90
C GLN A 99 -1.36 -25.69 -1.92
N ALA A 100 -1.57 -24.77 -2.87
CA ALA A 100 -0.81 -23.53 -2.91
C ALA A 100 -0.98 -22.68 -1.63
N LEU A 101 -2.21 -22.55 -1.13
CA LEU A 101 -2.47 -21.82 0.11
C LEU A 101 -1.90 -22.52 1.35
N ASP A 102 -2.00 -23.84 1.43
CA ASP A 102 -1.44 -24.63 2.53
C ASP A 102 0.10 -24.51 2.55
N ASP A 103 0.75 -24.61 1.38
CA ASP A 103 2.21 -24.49 1.26
C ASP A 103 2.69 -23.05 1.55
N ALA A 104 1.95 -22.04 1.10
CA ALA A 104 2.24 -20.64 1.44
C ALA A 104 2.13 -20.40 2.95
N ALA A 105 1.10 -20.95 3.60
CA ALA A 105 0.93 -20.87 5.04
C ALA A 105 2.08 -21.55 5.80
N ALA A 106 2.49 -22.75 5.38
CA ALA A 106 3.62 -23.46 5.99
C ALA A 106 4.92 -22.65 5.89
N LYS A 107 5.21 -22.03 4.74
CA LYS A 107 6.38 -21.15 4.56
C LYS A 107 6.31 -19.90 5.43
N ALA A 108 5.15 -19.26 5.50
CA ALA A 108 4.94 -18.10 6.36
C ALA A 108 5.16 -18.45 7.84
N THR A 109 4.70 -19.63 8.29
CA THR A 109 4.97 -20.14 9.63
C THR A 109 6.46 -20.33 9.87
N GLN A 110 7.18 -20.98 8.95
CA GLN A 110 8.63 -21.18 9.08
C GLN A 110 9.38 -19.84 9.21
N ILE A 111 9.02 -18.83 8.41
CA ILE A 111 9.62 -17.48 8.49
C ILE A 111 9.44 -16.90 9.89
N LEU A 112 8.25 -17.04 10.47
CA LEU A 112 7.96 -16.54 11.82
C LEU A 112 8.69 -17.34 12.90
N GLU A 113 8.81 -18.66 12.78
CA GLU A 113 9.59 -19.51 13.67
C GLU A 113 11.09 -19.16 13.63
N ASP A 114 11.66 -18.99 12.44
CA ASP A 114 13.07 -18.60 12.23
C ASP A 114 13.36 -17.21 12.83
N ALA A 115 12.38 -16.31 12.79
CA ALA A 115 12.44 -14.99 13.41
C ALA A 115 12.17 -15.00 14.93
N GLY A 116 11.87 -16.16 15.53
CA GLY A 116 11.53 -16.31 16.95
C GLY A 116 10.22 -15.61 17.35
N LYS A 117 9.26 -15.55 16.42
CA LYS A 117 7.93 -14.93 16.60
C LYS A 117 6.82 -15.95 16.87
N LEU A 118 7.13 -17.24 16.75
CA LEU A 118 6.32 -18.41 17.09
C LEU A 118 7.19 -19.40 17.87
#